data_AF-A0A552WZ12-F1
#
_entry.id   AF-A0A552WZ12-F1
#
_cell.length_a   1.000
_cell.length_b   1.000
_cell.length_c   1.000
_cell.angle_alpha   90.00
_cell.angle_beta   90.00
_cell.angle_gamma   90.00
#
_symmetry.space_group_name_H-M   'P 1'
#
loop_
_entity.id
_entity.type
_entity.pdbx_description
1 polymer ?
#
loop_
_entity_poly.entity_id
_entity_poly.type
_entity_poly.pdbx_seq_one_letter_code
_entity_poly.pdbx_strand_id
1 'polypeptide(L)'
;MASLFDRYQKEKRQKKNKAKQAQSQRQQPAMTTPTSPGLHIERLSHEGRGIAHDAQGKTVFVEGALPGESVTAQITQSRSRYNEAHVVQILQHAPDRVTPRCQHAEVCGGCSLQHMSHNAQVSHKQQVIREHFHHLATHQLIDMAAIQAPALTSAAYGYRRKARLSVTKTKSQGLVVGFRARASKQIIPIQECPILTEALQPMIPALQNFVPQLAGHAHIGHIELIAGDKKNHLVVRVMQPMSLADQKHWRAFSEQHQVQIIVASTPYTEGPLRYQVLHQDAMEPLAYSLEVGERTLTLEFQPGDFVQVNTEVNKRMVAQALDWLNLQPNERVLELFCGFGNFTLPMATQCESVLGVEGSLSQVEQGSKNAQLNQFDNLRFTSADLNQPLNKFSWAKNSFDVVVLDPPRAGAEHVCQQISILAPVRILYVSCDPATLARDAEILVAQGYVLKQWGMLDMFPQTGHMETMSLFVRANDQGD
;
A
#
# COMPACT_ATOMS: atom_id res chain seq x y z
N MET A 1 40.80 32.20 24.25
CA MET A 1 39.62 31.97 25.11
C MET A 1 38.49 31.45 24.23
N ALA A 2 37.98 30.24 24.46
CA ALA A 2 36.89 29.68 23.65
C ALA A 2 35.61 30.52 23.80
N SER A 3 34.90 30.75 22.70
CA SER A 3 33.71 31.61 22.65
C SER A 3 32.56 31.03 23.48
N LEU A 4 31.65 31.89 23.94
CA LEU A 4 30.42 31.49 24.65
C LEU A 4 29.59 30.46 23.84
N PHE A 5 29.66 30.52 22.51
CA PHE A 5 28.98 29.60 21.61
C PHE A 5 29.58 28.18 21.64
N ASP A 6 30.91 28.08 21.74
CA ASP A 6 31.61 26.79 21.83
C ASP A 6 31.34 26.08 23.17
N ARG A 7 31.21 26.86 24.26
CA ARG A 7 30.82 26.31 25.57
C ARG A 7 29.39 25.77 25.55
N TYR A 8 28.45 26.50 24.94
CA TYR A 8 27.06 26.07 24.80
C TYR A 8 26.91 24.77 23.98
N GLN A 9 27.63 24.66 22.86
CA GLN A 9 27.60 23.43 22.04
C GLN A 9 28.23 22.22 22.74
N LYS A 10 29.29 22.46 23.54
CA LYS A 10 29.95 21.41 24.33
C LYS A 10 29.06 20.90 25.46
N GLU A 11 28.34 21.79 26.15
CA GLU A 11 27.35 21.41 27.17
C GLU A 11 26.16 20.65 26.58
N LYS A 12 25.67 21.06 25.40
CA LYS A 12 24.57 20.38 24.72
C LYS A 12 24.98 18.97 24.26
N ARG A 13 26.20 18.79 23.77
CA ARG A 13 26.78 17.46 23.43
C ARG A 13 26.97 16.59 24.68
N GLN A 14 27.43 17.16 25.80
CA GLN A 14 27.59 16.42 27.05
C GLN A 14 26.25 15.99 27.66
N LYS A 15 25.21 16.83 27.63
CA LYS A 15 23.85 16.46 28.05
C LYS A 15 23.25 15.36 27.16
N LYS A 16 23.45 15.43 25.84
CA LYS A 16 22.97 14.41 24.88
C LYS A 16 23.71 13.08 25.04
N ASN A 17 25.00 13.11 25.38
CA ASN A 17 25.80 11.91 25.65
C ASN A 17 25.47 11.29 27.02
N LYS A 18 25.21 12.09 28.07
CA LYS A 18 24.71 11.60 29.36
C LYS A 18 23.31 10.99 29.24
N ALA A 19 22.41 11.59 28.46
CA ALA A 19 21.09 11.02 28.18
C ALA A 19 21.18 9.69 27.39
N LYS A 20 22.10 9.58 26.43
CA LYS A 20 22.38 8.31 25.72
C LYS A 20 23.01 7.24 26.61
N GLN A 21 23.92 7.61 27.53
CA GLN A 21 24.51 6.65 28.48
C GLN A 21 23.47 6.18 29.52
N ALA A 22 22.57 7.06 29.98
CA ALA A 22 21.46 6.68 30.85
C ALA A 22 20.44 5.76 30.16
N GLN A 23 20.29 5.86 28.82
CA GLN A 23 19.46 4.96 28.02
C GLN A 23 20.16 3.65 27.63
N SER A 24 21.50 3.59 27.61
CA SER A 24 22.24 2.39 27.18
C SER A 24 22.62 1.42 28.30
N GLN A 25 22.30 1.73 29.57
CA GLN A 25 22.58 0.86 30.73
C GLN A 25 21.37 0.12 31.30
N ARG A 26 20.20 0.17 30.66
CA ARG A 26 19.12 -0.80 30.89
C ARG A 26 19.20 -1.92 29.85
N GLN A 27 20.21 -2.79 29.99
CA GLN A 27 20.04 -4.15 29.49
C GLN A 27 18.96 -4.79 30.37
N GLN A 28 17.74 -4.83 29.85
CA GLN A 28 16.69 -5.63 30.46
C GLN A 28 17.14 -7.09 30.40
N PRO A 29 17.10 -7.84 31.52
CA PRO A 29 17.23 -9.28 31.45
C PRO A 29 16.13 -9.82 30.53
N ALA A 30 16.37 -10.93 29.85
CA ALA A 30 15.34 -11.64 29.10
C ALA A 30 14.20 -12.00 30.07
N MET A 31 13.19 -11.14 30.16
CA MET A 31 11.96 -11.43 30.87
C MET A 31 11.33 -12.61 30.12
N THR A 32 11.24 -13.75 30.80
CA THR A 32 10.29 -14.80 30.46
C THR A 32 8.93 -14.12 30.38
N THR A 33 8.49 -13.86 29.15
CA THR A 33 7.27 -13.09 28.93
C THR A 33 6.10 -14.00 29.32
N PRO A 34 5.19 -13.54 30.19
CA PRO A 34 4.15 -14.41 30.74
C PRO A 34 3.31 -14.99 29.61
N THR A 35 3.17 -16.32 29.61
CA THR A 35 2.23 -17.05 28.77
C THR A 35 0.87 -17.02 29.45
N SER A 36 -0.15 -16.53 28.76
CA SER A 36 -1.52 -16.63 29.28
C SER A 36 -2.01 -18.08 29.09
N PRO A 37 -2.52 -18.74 30.14
CA PRO A 37 -3.21 -20.01 29.96
C PRO A 37 -4.52 -19.79 29.20
N GLY A 38 -4.83 -20.72 28.29
CA GLY A 38 -6.09 -20.89 27.56
C GLY A 38 -6.97 -19.65 27.39
N LEU A 39 -6.71 -18.84 26.36
CA LEU A 39 -7.57 -17.74 25.92
C LEU A 39 -8.59 -18.27 24.90
N HIS A 40 -9.87 -17.98 25.12
CA HIS A 40 -10.92 -18.17 24.13
C HIS A 40 -11.03 -16.94 23.23
N ILE A 41 -10.95 -17.14 21.92
CA ILE A 41 -11.00 -16.04 20.94
C ILE A 41 -12.44 -15.81 20.52
N GLU A 42 -12.96 -14.62 20.85
CA GLU A 42 -14.36 -14.27 20.65
C GLU A 42 -14.63 -13.75 19.24
N ARG A 43 -13.73 -12.91 18.73
CA ARG A 43 -13.87 -12.21 17.44
C ARG A 43 -12.53 -11.72 16.93
N LEU A 44 -12.53 -11.01 15.80
CA LEU A 44 -11.36 -10.35 15.24
C LEU A 44 -11.43 -8.83 15.43
N SER A 45 -10.27 -8.20 15.52
CA SER A 45 -10.10 -6.76 15.28
C SER A 45 -10.15 -6.46 13.77
N HIS A 46 -10.20 -5.18 13.39
CA HIS A 46 -10.22 -4.77 11.98
C HIS A 46 -8.97 -5.23 11.19
N GLU A 47 -7.84 -5.40 11.88
CA GLU A 47 -6.59 -5.86 11.28
C GLU A 47 -6.47 -7.39 11.23
N GLY A 48 -7.51 -8.11 11.67
CA GLY A 48 -7.56 -9.58 11.75
C GLY A 48 -6.74 -10.17 12.90
N ARG A 49 -6.61 -9.45 14.02
CA ARG A 49 -6.06 -10.00 15.28
C ARG A 49 -7.20 -10.59 16.12
N GLY A 50 -7.00 -11.76 16.71
CA GLY A 50 -7.95 -12.35 17.65
C GLY A 50 -8.16 -11.43 18.85
N ILE A 51 -9.40 -11.35 19.34
CA ILE A 51 -9.76 -10.61 20.55
C ILE A 51 -10.26 -11.61 21.59
N ALA A 52 -9.64 -11.57 22.75
CA ALA A 52 -10.01 -12.34 23.93
C ALA A 52 -9.96 -11.44 25.17
N HIS A 53 -10.41 -11.98 26.31
CA HIS A 53 -10.24 -11.36 27.62
C HIS A 53 -9.46 -12.32 28.53
N ASP A 54 -8.51 -11.80 29.29
CA ASP A 54 -7.82 -12.58 30.31
C ASP A 54 -8.73 -12.87 31.52
N ALA A 55 -8.24 -13.65 32.49
CA ALA A 55 -9.00 -14.01 33.69
C ALA A 55 -9.43 -12.80 34.55
N GLN A 56 -8.84 -11.62 34.33
CA GLN A 56 -9.20 -10.37 35.00
C GLN A 56 -10.11 -9.48 34.13
N GLY A 57 -10.56 -9.97 32.97
CA GLY A 57 -11.42 -9.24 32.04
C GLY A 57 -10.69 -8.22 31.18
N LYS A 58 -9.35 -8.21 31.17
CA LYS A 58 -8.57 -7.26 30.36
C LYS A 58 -8.48 -7.78 28.92
N THR A 59 -8.72 -6.90 27.96
CA THR A 59 -8.65 -7.25 26.53
C THR A 59 -7.25 -7.68 26.11
N VAL A 60 -7.17 -8.75 25.34
CA VAL A 60 -5.94 -9.28 24.75
C VAL A 60 -6.13 -9.37 23.24
N PHE A 61 -5.26 -8.67 22.49
CA PHE A 61 -5.16 -8.83 21.04
C PHE A 61 -4.14 -9.93 20.74
N VAL A 62 -4.60 -11.03 20.16
CA VAL A 62 -3.80 -12.23 19.88
C VAL A 62 -3.57 -12.36 18.38
N GLU A 63 -2.36 -12.06 17.92
CA GLU A 63 -1.97 -12.27 16.53
C GLU A 63 -1.85 -13.78 16.22
N GLY A 64 -2.37 -14.19 15.06
CA GLY A 64 -2.34 -15.58 14.61
C GLY A 64 -3.49 -16.44 15.11
N ALA A 65 -4.49 -15.86 15.80
CA ALA A 65 -5.65 -16.56 16.36
C ALA A 65 -6.95 -16.20 15.61
N LEU A 66 -7.87 -17.16 15.53
CA LEU A 66 -9.17 -17.02 14.85
C LEU A 66 -10.34 -17.13 15.84
N PRO A 67 -11.51 -16.55 15.53
CA PRO A 67 -12.72 -16.71 16.36
C PRO A 67 -13.09 -18.17 16.57
N GLY A 68 -13.54 -18.50 17.77
CA GLY A 68 -13.90 -19.86 18.18
C GLY A 68 -12.72 -20.72 18.64
N GLU A 69 -11.49 -20.22 18.55
CA GLU A 69 -10.31 -20.95 19.02
C GLU A 69 -10.11 -20.85 20.53
N SER A 70 -9.45 -21.87 21.06
CA SER A 70 -8.81 -21.81 22.39
C SER A 70 -7.31 -21.89 22.18
N VAL A 71 -6.54 -20.95 22.72
CA VAL A 71 -5.09 -20.83 22.44
C VAL A 71 -4.29 -20.54 23.72
N THR A 72 -3.02 -20.95 23.74
CA THR A 72 -2.04 -20.32 24.63
C THR A 72 -1.34 -19.20 23.86
N ALA A 73 -1.09 -18.07 24.53
CA ALA A 73 -0.52 -16.90 23.90
C ALA A 73 0.60 -16.30 24.74
N GLN A 74 1.68 -15.86 24.10
CA GLN A 74 2.76 -15.14 24.74
C GLN A 74 2.51 -13.64 24.61
N ILE A 75 2.41 -12.95 25.75
CA ILE A 75 2.26 -11.49 25.78
C ILE A 75 3.53 -10.85 25.23
N THR A 76 3.42 -10.04 24.18
CA THR A 76 4.53 -9.30 23.57
C THR A 76 4.62 -7.88 24.11
N GLN A 77 3.48 -7.30 24.48
CA GLN A 77 3.40 -5.96 25.07
C GLN A 77 2.22 -5.87 26.03
N SER A 78 2.42 -5.19 27.17
CA SER A 78 1.34 -4.89 28.10
C SER A 78 1.10 -3.38 28.18
N ARG A 79 -0.17 -2.97 28.03
CA ARG A 79 -0.65 -1.59 28.21
C ARG A 79 -1.67 -1.55 29.35
N SER A 80 -2.11 -0.36 29.76
CA SER A 80 -3.10 -0.23 30.84
C SER A 80 -4.44 -0.88 30.50
N ARG A 81 -4.95 -0.65 29.28
CA ARG A 81 -6.28 -1.13 28.84
C ARG A 81 -6.28 -2.48 28.13
N TYR A 82 -5.15 -2.90 27.57
CA TYR A 82 -5.07 -4.12 26.78
C TYR A 82 -3.67 -4.73 26.80
N ASN A 83 -3.57 -6.00 26.41
CA ASN A 83 -2.31 -6.68 26.11
C ASN A 83 -2.24 -6.99 24.61
N GLU A 84 -1.02 -7.04 24.08
CA GLU A 84 -0.72 -7.63 22.78
C GLU A 84 -0.02 -8.97 23.00
N ALA A 85 -0.40 -9.97 22.22
CA ALA A 85 0.14 -11.30 22.31
C ALA A 85 0.21 -11.95 20.92
N HIS A 86 0.97 -13.04 20.81
CA HIS A 86 0.93 -13.94 19.67
C HIS A 86 0.63 -15.36 20.13
N VAL A 87 -0.03 -16.13 19.27
CA VAL A 87 -0.29 -17.56 19.52
C VAL A 87 1.03 -18.30 19.74
N VAL A 88 1.07 -19.13 20.78
CA VAL A 88 2.11 -20.13 21.02
C VAL A 88 1.60 -21.51 20.61
N GLN A 89 0.37 -21.85 21.01
CA GLN A 89 -0.25 -23.13 20.69
C GLN A 89 -1.75 -22.96 20.47
N ILE A 90 -2.29 -23.63 19.44
CA ILE A 90 -3.72 -23.80 19.26
C ILE A 90 -4.16 -25.05 20.03
N LEU A 91 -5.09 -24.90 20.98
CA LEU A 91 -5.68 -25.99 21.76
C LEU A 91 -6.95 -26.51 21.08
N GLN A 92 -7.71 -25.62 20.45
CA GLN A 92 -8.88 -25.93 19.65
C GLN A 92 -8.87 -25.08 18.38
N HIS A 93 -8.94 -25.73 17.23
CA HIS A 93 -8.88 -25.09 15.91
C HIS A 93 -10.25 -24.59 15.47
N ALA A 94 -10.28 -23.42 14.82
CA ALA A 94 -11.45 -22.94 14.08
C ALA A 94 -11.57 -23.65 12.71
N PRO A 95 -12.79 -23.79 12.16
CA PRO A 95 -13.00 -24.44 10.86
C PRO A 95 -12.30 -23.72 9.71
N ASP A 96 -12.14 -22.39 9.80
CA ASP A 96 -11.47 -21.58 8.79
C ASP A 96 -9.94 -21.54 8.93
N ARG A 97 -9.36 -22.27 9.89
CA ARG A 97 -7.89 -22.33 10.02
C ARG A 97 -7.31 -23.16 8.90
N VAL A 98 -6.28 -22.61 8.26
CA VAL A 98 -5.46 -23.32 7.26
C VAL A 98 -3.99 -23.27 7.65
N THR A 99 -3.21 -24.22 7.14
CA THR A 99 -1.75 -24.17 7.25
C THR A 99 -1.22 -23.09 6.30
N PRO A 100 -0.43 -22.11 6.78
CA PRO A 100 0.20 -21.13 5.92
C PRO A 100 1.03 -21.77 4.81
N ARG A 101 0.85 -21.33 3.56
CA ARG A 101 1.68 -21.79 2.43
C ARG A 101 3.13 -21.33 2.53
N CYS A 102 3.35 -20.12 3.07
CA CYS A 102 4.70 -19.59 3.23
C CYS A 102 5.33 -20.11 4.52
N GLN A 103 6.47 -20.80 4.41
CA GLN A 103 7.24 -21.25 5.57
C GLN A 103 7.73 -20.11 6.49
N HIS A 104 7.69 -18.86 6.01
CA HIS A 104 8.11 -17.68 6.77
C HIS A 104 6.92 -16.92 7.41
N ALA A 105 5.68 -17.42 7.29
CA ALA A 105 4.49 -16.70 7.73
C ALA A 105 4.48 -16.35 9.24
N GLU A 106 5.19 -17.12 10.07
CA GLU A 106 5.28 -16.88 11.52
C GLU A 106 6.31 -15.81 11.90
N VAL A 107 7.25 -15.49 11.03
CA VAL A 107 8.37 -14.57 11.34
C VAL A 107 8.39 -13.32 10.46
N CYS A 108 7.98 -13.42 9.20
CA CYS A 108 7.96 -12.31 8.25
C CYS A 108 6.80 -11.36 8.56
N GLY A 109 7.08 -10.05 8.57
CA GLY A 109 6.06 -9.02 8.79
C GLY A 109 5.19 -8.71 7.57
N GLY A 110 5.30 -9.47 6.49
CA GLY A 110 4.64 -9.18 5.21
C GLY A 110 3.18 -9.65 5.12
N CYS A 111 2.82 -10.75 5.79
CA CYS A 111 1.47 -11.34 5.77
C CYS A 111 0.99 -11.59 7.19
N SER A 112 -0.25 -11.20 7.51
CA SER A 112 -0.84 -11.38 8.84
C SER A 112 -1.90 -12.49 8.88
N LEU A 113 -2.49 -12.87 7.73
CA LEU A 113 -3.69 -13.71 7.69
C LEU A 113 -3.51 -15.08 7.02
N GLN A 114 -2.29 -15.53 6.71
CA GLN A 114 -2.09 -16.83 6.02
C GLN A 114 -2.60 -18.06 6.78
N HIS A 115 -2.90 -17.91 8.07
CA HIS A 115 -3.47 -18.96 8.90
C HIS A 115 -5.01 -19.05 8.78
N MET A 116 -5.64 -18.15 8.03
CA MET A 116 -7.07 -18.06 7.77
C MET A 116 -7.35 -18.41 6.31
N SER A 117 -8.39 -19.20 6.04
CA SER A 117 -8.86 -19.50 4.68
C SER A 117 -9.13 -18.21 3.91
N HIS A 118 -8.83 -18.17 2.60
CA HIS A 118 -8.97 -16.95 1.81
C HIS A 118 -10.43 -16.44 1.79
N ASN A 119 -11.40 -17.35 1.71
CA ASN A 119 -12.83 -16.99 1.79
C ASN A 119 -13.20 -16.34 3.13
N ALA A 120 -12.64 -16.82 4.24
CA ALA A 120 -12.85 -16.21 5.56
C ALA A 120 -12.16 -14.83 5.66
N GLN A 121 -10.99 -14.65 5.03
CA GLN A 121 -10.36 -13.33 4.94
C GLN A 121 -11.25 -12.33 4.21
N VAL A 122 -11.79 -12.71 3.06
CA VAL A 122 -12.71 -11.86 2.27
C VAL A 122 -13.96 -11.51 3.08
N SER A 123 -14.56 -12.52 3.71
CA SER A 123 -15.77 -12.34 4.54
C SER A 123 -15.52 -11.40 5.72
N HIS A 124 -14.40 -11.58 6.44
CA HIS A 124 -14.00 -10.72 7.54
C HIS A 124 -13.80 -9.27 7.10
N LYS A 125 -13.06 -9.03 6.01
CA LYS A 125 -12.81 -7.68 5.48
C LYS A 125 -14.12 -7.01 5.05
N GLN A 126 -15.02 -7.73 4.37
CA GLN A 126 -16.34 -7.21 4.01
C GLN A 126 -17.17 -6.85 5.25
N GLN A 127 -17.12 -7.66 6.31
CA GLN A 127 -17.81 -7.37 7.56
C GLN A 127 -17.28 -6.07 8.20
N VAL A 128 -15.97 -5.88 8.29
CA VAL A 128 -15.38 -4.66 8.87
C VAL A 128 -15.81 -3.41 8.10
N ILE A 129 -15.83 -3.44 6.76
CA ILE A 129 -16.33 -2.31 5.95
C ILE A 129 -17.80 -2.05 6.25
N ARG A 130 -18.61 -3.11 6.32
CA ARG A 130 -20.04 -3.01 6.62
C ARG A 130 -20.30 -2.39 7.99
N GLU A 131 -19.52 -2.75 9.01
CA GLU A 131 -19.62 -2.18 10.36
C GLU A 131 -19.34 -0.67 10.36
N HIS A 132 -18.37 -0.20 9.58
CA HIS A 132 -18.10 1.24 9.42
C HIS A 132 -19.28 1.98 8.78
N PHE A 133 -19.88 1.45 7.72
CA PHE A 133 -21.06 2.06 7.10
C PHE A 133 -22.30 1.98 7.99
N HIS A 134 -22.56 0.85 8.65
CA HIS A 134 -23.66 0.73 9.61
C HIS A 134 -23.56 1.76 10.76
N HIS A 135 -22.35 2.05 11.22
CA HIS A 135 -22.15 3.08 12.23
C HIS A 135 -22.62 4.45 11.73
N LEU A 136 -22.27 4.83 10.51
CA LEU A 136 -22.76 6.07 9.88
C LEU A 136 -24.28 6.06 9.72
N ALA A 137 -24.87 4.93 9.31
CA ALA A 137 -26.31 4.82 9.14
C ALA A 137 -27.08 4.93 10.46
N THR A 138 -26.52 4.42 11.56
CA THR A 138 -27.12 4.53 12.91
C THR A 138 -27.24 5.99 13.34
N HIS A 139 -26.33 6.85 12.88
CA HIS A 139 -26.39 8.30 13.07
C HIS A 139 -27.24 9.03 12.01
N GLN A 140 -28.00 8.28 11.19
CA GLN A 140 -28.82 8.79 10.08
C GLN A 140 -28.01 9.58 9.04
N LEU A 141 -26.71 9.29 8.92
CA LEU A 141 -25.79 9.97 8.01
C LEU A 141 -25.67 9.31 6.65
N ILE A 142 -26.09 8.05 6.50
CA ILE A 142 -26.16 7.37 5.20
C ILE A 142 -27.41 6.48 5.15
N ASP A 143 -27.93 6.24 3.95
CA ASP A 143 -28.97 5.24 3.73
C ASP A 143 -28.35 3.84 3.61
N MET A 144 -28.88 2.86 4.36
CA MET A 144 -28.48 1.45 4.25
C MET A 144 -28.96 0.78 2.96
N ALA A 145 -29.79 1.44 2.16
CA ALA A 145 -30.17 0.99 0.82
C ALA A 145 -28.98 0.92 -0.16
N ALA A 146 -27.80 1.43 0.22
CA ALA A 146 -26.59 1.32 -0.57
C ALA A 146 -26.28 -0.15 -0.93
N ILE A 147 -26.09 -0.40 -2.22
CA ILE A 147 -25.87 -1.75 -2.74
C ILE A 147 -24.44 -2.18 -2.39
N GLN A 148 -24.31 -3.26 -1.60
CA GLN A 148 -23.04 -3.96 -1.42
C GLN A 148 -22.74 -4.80 -2.67
N ALA A 149 -21.76 -4.39 -3.46
CA ALA A 149 -21.27 -5.17 -4.59
C ALA A 149 -20.45 -6.40 -4.14
N PRO A 150 -20.38 -7.45 -4.98
CA PRO A 150 -19.47 -8.58 -4.75
C PRO A 150 -18.03 -8.11 -4.54
N ALA A 151 -17.28 -8.79 -3.67
CA ALA A 151 -15.87 -8.47 -3.48
C ALA A 151 -15.06 -8.77 -4.75
N LEU A 152 -14.18 -7.84 -5.14
CA LEU A 152 -13.25 -8.06 -6.24
C LEU A 152 -12.03 -8.81 -5.70
N THR A 153 -11.91 -10.09 -6.06
CA THR A 153 -10.86 -10.99 -5.58
C THR A 153 -10.00 -11.50 -6.74
N SER A 154 -8.80 -11.98 -6.40
CA SER A 154 -7.90 -12.74 -7.29
C SER A 154 -7.45 -14.03 -6.62
N ALA A 155 -6.47 -14.73 -7.21
CA ALA A 155 -5.73 -15.76 -6.49
C ALA A 155 -5.09 -15.19 -5.21
N ALA A 156 -5.08 -16.00 -4.15
CA ALA A 156 -4.58 -15.62 -2.83
C ALA A 156 -3.04 -15.54 -2.74
N TYR A 157 -2.35 -16.01 -3.78
CA TYR A 157 -0.90 -16.11 -3.95
C TYR A 157 -0.54 -15.75 -5.40
N GLY A 158 0.72 -15.48 -5.68
CA GLY A 158 1.17 -15.16 -7.04
C GLY A 158 0.73 -13.77 -7.55
N TYR A 159 0.09 -12.95 -6.73
CA TYR A 159 -0.56 -11.72 -7.18
C TYR A 159 0.35 -10.49 -7.16
N ARG A 160 1.38 -10.48 -6.29
CA ARG A 160 2.12 -9.27 -5.93
C ARG A 160 3.25 -8.99 -6.92
N ARG A 161 3.05 -8.00 -7.79
CA ARG A 161 4.02 -7.61 -8.83
C ARG A 161 5.16 -6.70 -8.38
N LYS A 162 5.14 -6.20 -7.13
CA LYS A 162 6.16 -5.28 -6.61
C LYS A 162 6.58 -5.61 -5.18
N ALA A 163 7.88 -5.74 -4.94
CA ALA A 163 8.48 -6.01 -3.63
C ALA A 163 9.68 -5.10 -3.37
N ARG A 164 10.03 -4.87 -2.11
CA ARG A 164 11.26 -4.16 -1.72
C ARG A 164 12.02 -4.98 -0.67
N LEU A 165 13.14 -5.55 -1.08
CA LEU A 165 14.05 -6.31 -0.23
C LEU A 165 15.06 -5.35 0.41
N SER A 166 15.17 -5.39 1.73
CA SER A 166 16.21 -4.66 2.45
C SER A 166 17.54 -5.40 2.34
N VAL A 167 18.63 -4.66 2.17
CA VAL A 167 20.00 -5.18 2.25
C VAL A 167 20.64 -4.60 3.49
N THR A 168 21.06 -5.45 4.42
CA THR A 168 21.63 -4.99 5.69
C THR A 168 22.71 -5.93 6.20
N LYS A 169 23.69 -5.40 6.94
CA LYS A 169 24.69 -6.22 7.62
C LYS A 169 24.31 -6.34 9.10
N THR A 170 24.10 -7.55 9.57
CA THR A 170 23.88 -7.87 10.98
C THR A 170 25.17 -8.40 11.61
N LYS A 171 25.30 -8.24 12.94
CA LYS A 171 26.46 -8.78 13.67
C LYS A 171 26.45 -10.30 13.74
N SER A 172 25.26 -10.91 13.79
CA SER A 172 25.05 -12.35 14.00
C SER A 172 24.94 -13.16 12.71
N GLN A 173 24.38 -12.60 11.64
CA GLN A 173 24.08 -13.33 10.39
C GLN A 173 24.87 -12.80 9.17
N GLY A 174 25.75 -11.81 9.36
CA GLY A 174 26.45 -11.19 8.23
C GLY A 174 25.51 -10.38 7.34
N LEU A 175 25.73 -10.39 6.02
CA LEU A 175 24.89 -9.68 5.06
C LEU A 175 23.57 -10.41 4.85
N VAL A 176 22.46 -9.69 5.01
CA VAL A 176 21.09 -10.21 4.89
C VAL A 176 20.36 -9.44 3.80
N VAL A 177 19.75 -10.18 2.88
CA VAL A 177 18.79 -9.67 1.89
C VAL A 177 17.43 -10.28 2.19
N GLY A 178 16.44 -9.45 2.51
CA GLY A 178 15.11 -9.95 2.88
C GLY A 178 14.14 -8.89 3.36
N PHE A 179 13.19 -9.30 4.20
CA PHE A 179 12.12 -8.44 4.70
C PHE A 179 12.26 -8.15 6.20
N ARG A 180 11.52 -7.16 6.68
CA ARG A 180 11.39 -6.92 8.11
C ARG A 180 10.63 -8.06 8.78
N ALA A 181 11.13 -8.49 9.93
CA ALA A 181 10.41 -9.38 10.82
C ALA A 181 9.15 -8.70 11.39
N ARG A 182 8.18 -9.53 11.76
CA ARG A 182 6.93 -9.10 12.38
C ARG A 182 7.20 -8.23 13.61
N ALA A 183 6.50 -7.09 13.67
CA ALA A 183 6.61 -6.09 14.73
C ALA A 183 8.06 -5.68 15.11
N SER A 184 9.01 -5.80 14.16
CA SER A 184 10.44 -5.63 14.42
C SER A 184 11.13 -4.85 13.31
N LYS A 185 12.24 -4.21 13.67
CA LYS A 185 13.15 -3.55 12.71
C LYS A 185 14.20 -4.53 12.14
N GLN A 186 14.28 -5.73 12.70
CA GLN A 186 15.21 -6.77 12.24
C GLN A 186 14.84 -7.21 10.83
N ILE A 187 15.84 -7.36 9.96
CA ILE A 187 15.67 -7.97 8.64
C ILE A 187 15.93 -9.46 8.78
N ILE A 188 15.05 -10.28 8.22
CA ILE A 188 15.20 -11.73 8.15
C ILE A 188 15.39 -12.16 6.69
N PRO A 189 16.26 -13.13 6.42
CA PRO A 189 16.30 -13.77 5.12
C PRO A 189 15.01 -14.57 4.92
N ILE A 190 14.51 -14.59 3.69
CA ILE A 190 13.44 -15.47 3.26
C ILE A 190 13.91 -16.24 2.03
N GLN A 191 13.53 -17.51 1.89
CA GLN A 191 13.92 -18.34 0.76
C GLN A 191 12.92 -18.24 -0.38
N GLU A 192 11.65 -18.02 -0.04
CA GLU A 192 10.55 -17.90 -0.99
C GLU A 192 9.54 -16.86 -0.50
N CYS A 193 8.74 -16.34 -1.42
CA CYS A 193 7.62 -15.47 -1.11
C CYS A 193 6.44 -15.81 -2.02
N PRO A 194 5.57 -16.76 -1.63
CA PRO A 194 4.50 -17.26 -2.49
C PRO A 194 3.48 -16.22 -2.95
N ILE A 195 3.42 -15.05 -2.30
CA ILE A 195 2.55 -13.96 -2.75
C ILE A 195 3.12 -13.17 -3.92
N LEU A 196 4.43 -13.22 -4.17
CA LEU A 196 5.02 -12.59 -5.36
C LEU A 196 4.60 -13.32 -6.62
N THR A 197 4.50 -12.60 -7.73
CA THR A 197 4.32 -13.24 -9.05
C THR A 197 5.41 -14.28 -9.28
N GLU A 198 5.07 -15.36 -9.97
CA GLU A 198 5.97 -16.50 -10.20
C GLU A 198 7.32 -16.05 -10.78
N ALA A 199 7.30 -15.08 -11.68
CA ALA A 199 8.50 -14.53 -12.32
C ALA A 199 9.46 -13.80 -11.35
N LEU A 200 8.96 -13.30 -10.21
CA LEU A 200 9.79 -12.60 -9.21
C LEU A 200 10.27 -13.50 -8.07
N GLN A 201 9.64 -14.66 -7.83
CA GLN A 201 9.99 -15.53 -6.70
C GLN A 201 11.46 -16.01 -6.76
N PRO A 202 12.01 -16.46 -7.90
CA PRO A 202 13.40 -16.91 -7.98
C PRO A 202 14.44 -15.81 -7.73
N MET A 203 14.05 -14.53 -7.82
CA MET A 203 14.96 -13.41 -7.63
C MET A 203 15.45 -13.29 -6.18
N ILE A 204 14.67 -13.73 -5.20
CA ILE A 204 15.05 -13.65 -3.79
C ILE A 204 16.31 -14.48 -3.49
N PRO A 205 16.32 -15.81 -3.72
CA PRO A 205 17.53 -16.61 -3.49
C PRO A 205 18.68 -16.23 -4.43
N ALA A 206 18.37 -15.84 -5.68
CA ALA A 206 19.40 -15.36 -6.62
C ALA A 206 20.14 -14.12 -6.06
N LEU A 207 19.41 -13.13 -5.55
CA LEU A 207 19.98 -11.93 -4.94
C LEU A 207 20.71 -12.22 -3.63
N GLN A 208 20.22 -13.14 -2.80
CA GLN A 208 20.90 -13.57 -1.58
C GLN A 208 22.27 -14.19 -1.86
N ASN A 209 22.41 -14.94 -2.96
CA ASN A 209 23.68 -15.51 -3.37
C ASN A 209 24.58 -14.50 -4.09
N PHE A 210 24.00 -13.61 -4.88
CA PHE A 210 24.73 -12.66 -5.73
C PHE A 210 25.28 -11.46 -4.96
N VAL A 211 24.45 -10.80 -4.14
CA VAL A 211 24.82 -9.54 -3.47
C VAL A 211 26.09 -9.65 -2.61
N PRO A 212 26.33 -10.74 -1.83
CA PRO A 212 27.56 -10.90 -1.06
C PRO A 212 28.86 -10.92 -1.89
N GLN A 213 28.77 -11.23 -3.19
CA GLN A 213 29.93 -11.32 -4.09
C GLN A 213 30.40 -9.93 -4.59
N LEU A 214 29.59 -8.89 -4.38
CA LEU A 214 29.88 -7.54 -4.86
C LEU A 214 30.84 -6.82 -3.92
N ALA A 215 31.83 -6.11 -4.47
CA ALA A 215 32.73 -5.29 -3.66
C ALA A 215 31.96 -4.16 -2.95
N GLY A 216 30.97 -3.58 -3.63
CA GLY A 216 30.07 -2.54 -3.12
C GLY A 216 28.87 -3.04 -2.32
N HIS A 217 28.83 -4.29 -1.87
CA HIS A 217 27.64 -4.86 -1.20
C HIS A 217 27.15 -4.02 0.01
N ALA A 218 28.07 -3.36 0.72
CA ALA A 218 27.76 -2.53 1.89
C ALA A 218 27.10 -1.20 1.54
N HIS A 219 27.14 -0.79 0.27
CA HIS A 219 26.55 0.44 -0.22
C HIS A 219 25.14 0.24 -0.78
N ILE A 220 24.67 -1.00 -0.91
CA ILE A 220 23.30 -1.30 -1.33
C ILE A 220 22.38 -1.16 -0.12
N GLY A 221 21.37 -0.30 -0.23
CA GLY A 221 20.37 -0.12 0.84
C GLY A 221 19.19 -1.06 0.71
N HIS A 222 18.62 -1.15 -0.50
CA HIS A 222 17.52 -2.06 -0.81
C HIS A 222 17.49 -2.36 -2.31
N ILE A 223 16.77 -3.42 -2.66
CA ILE A 223 16.52 -3.83 -4.05
C ILE A 223 15.01 -3.97 -4.20
N GLU A 224 14.43 -3.22 -5.14
CA GLU A 224 13.03 -3.42 -5.52
C GLU A 224 12.93 -4.45 -6.63
N LEU A 225 11.97 -5.35 -6.51
CA LEU A 225 11.57 -6.30 -7.55
C LEU A 225 10.28 -5.76 -8.16
N ILE A 226 10.23 -5.57 -9.47
CA ILE A 226 9.04 -5.09 -10.16
C ILE A 226 8.80 -5.96 -11.38
N ALA A 227 7.61 -6.56 -11.49
CA ALA A 227 7.17 -7.24 -12.69
C ALA A 227 6.44 -6.23 -13.59
N GLY A 228 7.02 -5.93 -14.74
CA GLY A 228 6.33 -5.30 -15.86
C GLY A 228 5.76 -6.38 -16.80
N ASP A 229 4.85 -6.00 -17.69
CA ASP A 229 4.16 -6.96 -18.57
C ASP A 229 5.11 -7.64 -19.56
N LYS A 230 6.19 -6.97 -19.97
CA LYS A 230 7.19 -7.50 -20.92
C LYS A 230 8.47 -7.98 -20.26
N LYS A 231 8.94 -7.28 -19.23
CA LYS A 231 10.23 -7.55 -18.58
C LYS A 231 10.14 -7.22 -17.10
N ASN A 232 10.85 -8.00 -16.29
CA ASN A 232 11.02 -7.73 -14.86
C ASN A 232 12.20 -6.77 -14.64
N HIS A 233 12.07 -5.90 -13.65
CA HIS A 233 13.06 -4.89 -13.32
C HIS A 233 13.53 -5.05 -11.87
N LEU A 234 14.82 -4.80 -11.67
CA LEU A 234 15.42 -4.64 -10.36
C LEU A 234 15.86 -3.19 -10.17
N VAL A 235 15.30 -2.53 -9.16
CA VAL A 235 15.73 -1.17 -8.79
C VAL A 235 16.71 -1.27 -7.62
N VAL A 236 18.00 -1.09 -7.90
CA VAL A 236 19.08 -1.23 -6.93
C VAL A 236 19.40 0.13 -6.32
N ARG A 237 18.99 0.35 -5.06
CA ARG A 237 19.29 1.59 -4.33
C ARG A 237 20.72 1.56 -3.80
N VAL A 238 21.58 2.44 -4.32
CA VAL A 238 23.00 2.54 -3.94
C VAL A 238 23.34 3.86 -3.22
N MET A 239 23.91 3.76 -2.02
CA MET A 239 24.33 4.89 -1.19
C MET A 239 25.65 5.52 -1.66
N GLN A 240 26.42 4.79 -2.48
CA GLN A 240 27.65 5.25 -3.12
C GLN A 240 27.68 4.77 -4.58
N PRO A 241 28.47 5.40 -5.46
CA PRO A 241 28.59 4.96 -6.85
C PRO A 241 29.05 3.51 -6.96
N MET A 242 28.48 2.79 -7.93
CA MET A 242 28.84 1.41 -8.22
C MET A 242 30.19 1.35 -8.96
N SER A 243 31.10 0.49 -8.50
CA SER A 243 32.38 0.25 -9.17
C SER A 243 32.20 -0.36 -10.56
N LEU A 244 33.14 -0.16 -11.49
CA LEU A 244 33.07 -0.77 -12.82
C LEU A 244 33.03 -2.31 -12.76
N ALA A 245 33.67 -2.91 -11.76
CA ALA A 245 33.62 -4.36 -11.54
C ALA A 245 32.21 -4.82 -11.15
N ASP A 246 31.58 -4.14 -10.18
CA ASP A 246 30.21 -4.46 -9.77
C ASP A 246 29.20 -4.19 -10.90
N GLN A 247 29.40 -3.15 -11.72
CA GLN A 247 28.55 -2.90 -12.90
C GLN A 247 28.61 -4.07 -13.89
N LYS A 248 29.78 -4.68 -14.10
CA LYS A 248 29.93 -5.90 -14.92
C LYS A 248 29.22 -7.10 -14.30
N HIS A 249 29.34 -7.29 -12.99
CA HIS A 249 28.62 -8.36 -12.29
C HIS A 249 27.10 -8.20 -12.40
N TRP A 250 26.58 -6.99 -12.21
CA TRP A 250 25.15 -6.72 -12.37
C TRP A 250 24.67 -6.91 -13.80
N ARG A 251 25.49 -6.59 -14.81
CA ARG A 251 25.18 -6.88 -16.21
C ARG A 251 25.05 -8.39 -16.45
N ALA A 252 26.03 -9.18 -16.00
CA ALA A 252 25.98 -10.64 -16.11
C ALA A 252 24.76 -11.23 -15.38
N PHE A 253 24.43 -10.71 -14.19
CA PHE A 253 23.21 -11.08 -13.47
C PHE A 253 21.95 -10.76 -14.28
N SER A 254 21.90 -9.58 -14.90
CA SER A 254 20.79 -9.12 -15.74
C SER A 254 20.54 -10.07 -16.91
N GLU A 255 21.62 -10.47 -17.60
CA GLU A 255 21.57 -11.39 -18.74
C GLU A 255 21.17 -12.79 -18.29
N GLN A 256 21.74 -13.30 -17.20
CA GLN A 256 21.42 -14.63 -16.66
C GLN A 256 19.95 -14.75 -16.24
N HIS A 257 19.40 -13.71 -15.61
CA HIS A 257 18.05 -13.75 -15.05
C HIS A 257 17.00 -13.05 -15.93
N GLN A 258 17.38 -12.54 -17.10
CA GLN A 258 16.50 -11.84 -18.04
C GLN A 258 15.72 -10.67 -17.39
N VAL A 259 16.38 -9.97 -16.46
CA VAL A 259 15.84 -8.77 -15.79
C VAL A 259 16.48 -7.51 -16.35
N GLN A 260 15.91 -6.34 -16.06
CA GLN A 260 16.53 -5.04 -16.33
C GLN A 260 16.97 -4.38 -15.02
N ILE A 261 18.23 -3.95 -14.94
CA ILE A 261 18.77 -3.29 -13.75
C ILE A 261 18.64 -1.76 -13.88
N ILE A 262 17.97 -1.16 -12.91
CA ILE A 262 17.88 0.28 -12.73
C ILE A 262 18.63 0.65 -11.45
N VAL A 263 19.63 1.51 -11.55
CA VAL A 263 20.38 2.02 -10.39
C VAL A 263 19.68 3.27 -9.86
N ALA A 264 19.27 3.24 -8.60
CA ALA A 264 18.71 4.38 -7.88
C ALA A 264 19.77 4.99 -6.95
N SER A 265 20.28 6.16 -7.31
CA SER A 265 21.36 6.85 -6.59
C SER A 265 20.87 8.21 -6.05
N THR A 266 21.39 8.61 -4.88
CA THR A 266 21.25 9.98 -4.39
C THR A 266 22.37 10.82 -4.99
N PRO A 267 22.09 11.99 -5.58
CA PRO A 267 23.13 12.96 -5.93
C PRO A 267 23.92 13.36 -4.68
N TYR A 268 25.18 13.77 -4.86
CA TYR A 268 26.06 14.21 -3.76
C TYR A 268 25.55 15.47 -3.04
N THR A 269 24.74 16.28 -3.74
CA THR A 269 23.99 17.40 -3.20
C THR A 269 22.59 16.89 -2.85
N GLU A 270 22.14 17.03 -1.59
CA GLU A 270 20.79 16.65 -1.15
C GLU A 270 19.74 16.93 -2.25
N GLY A 271 19.05 15.90 -2.73
CA GLY A 271 18.20 15.97 -3.91
C GLY A 271 17.44 14.67 -4.16
N PRO A 272 16.47 14.67 -5.10
CA PRO A 272 15.66 13.49 -5.41
C PRO A 272 16.53 12.34 -5.94
N LEU A 273 16.02 11.11 -5.80
CA LEU A 273 16.68 9.94 -6.37
C LEU A 273 16.81 10.08 -7.88
N ARG A 274 17.98 9.72 -8.41
CA ARG A 274 18.21 9.57 -9.85
C ARG A 274 18.15 8.09 -10.20
N TYR A 275 17.35 7.78 -11.20
CA TYR A 275 17.19 6.44 -11.75
C TYR A 275 17.92 6.36 -13.09
N GLN A 276 18.78 5.37 -13.24
CA GLN A 276 19.54 5.15 -14.47
C GLN A 276 19.52 3.67 -14.81
N VAL A 277 19.14 3.33 -16.04
CA VAL A 277 19.28 1.96 -16.53
C VAL A 277 20.77 1.65 -16.68
N LEU A 278 21.21 0.53 -16.11
CA LEU A 278 22.63 0.18 -16.03
C LEU A 278 23.27 -0.13 -17.40
N HIS A 279 22.50 -0.68 -18.33
CA HIS A 279 22.93 -1.04 -19.69
C HIS A 279 21.88 -0.58 -20.70
N GLN A 280 22.30 0.25 -21.66
CA GLN A 280 21.39 1.02 -22.53
C GLN A 280 20.82 0.22 -23.71
N ASP A 281 21.37 -0.95 -24.02
CA ASP A 281 21.11 -1.64 -25.28
C ASP A 281 19.68 -2.20 -25.41
N ALA A 282 18.87 -2.17 -24.34
CA ALA A 282 17.42 -2.36 -24.40
C ALA A 282 16.75 -1.77 -23.15
N MET A 283 16.36 -0.49 -23.19
CA MET A 283 15.47 0.09 -22.18
C MET A 283 14.04 -0.39 -22.46
N GLU A 284 13.57 -1.40 -21.73
CA GLU A 284 12.14 -1.71 -21.69
C GLU A 284 11.50 -0.84 -20.60
N PRO A 285 10.48 -0.03 -20.92
CA PRO A 285 9.77 0.76 -19.92
C PRO A 285 9.07 -0.15 -18.91
N LEU A 286 8.96 0.34 -17.67
CA LEU A 286 8.05 -0.24 -16.70
C LEU A 286 6.63 0.09 -17.16
N ALA A 287 5.87 -0.91 -17.58
CA ALA A 287 4.54 -0.73 -18.13
C ALA A 287 3.59 -1.87 -17.76
N TYR A 288 2.30 -1.57 -17.77
CA TYR A 288 1.22 -2.56 -17.78
C TYR A 288 0.07 -2.12 -18.68
N SER A 289 -0.75 -3.09 -19.09
CA SER A 289 -1.91 -2.82 -19.95
C SER A 289 -3.26 -3.00 -19.26
N LEU A 290 -4.22 -2.19 -19.66
CA LEU A 290 -5.63 -2.26 -19.28
C LEU A 290 -6.50 -2.41 -20.53
N GLU A 291 -7.45 -3.34 -20.52
CA GLU A 291 -8.42 -3.50 -21.61
C GLU A 291 -9.68 -2.70 -21.30
N VAL A 292 -10.09 -1.83 -22.23
CA VAL A 292 -11.30 -1.00 -22.12
C VAL A 292 -12.07 -1.09 -23.43
N GLY A 293 -13.14 -1.90 -23.45
CA GLY A 293 -13.84 -2.24 -24.69
C GLY A 293 -12.90 -2.94 -25.68
N GLU A 294 -12.77 -2.39 -26.88
CA GLU A 294 -11.85 -2.89 -27.92
C GLU A 294 -10.44 -2.26 -27.86
N ARG A 295 -10.18 -1.35 -26.91
CA ARG A 295 -8.89 -0.67 -26.78
C ARG A 295 -8.03 -1.30 -25.69
N THR A 296 -6.79 -1.61 -26.05
CA THR A 296 -5.72 -1.90 -25.08
C THR A 296 -4.97 -0.62 -24.75
N LEU A 297 -5.08 -0.16 -23.51
CA LEU A 297 -4.36 1.01 -23.01
C LEU A 297 -3.04 0.57 -22.39
N THR A 298 -1.92 1.17 -22.78
CA THR A 298 -0.59 0.92 -22.20
C THR A 298 -0.23 2.03 -21.22
N LEU A 299 0.04 1.70 -19.97
CA LEU A 299 0.42 2.66 -18.94
C LEU A 299 1.87 2.43 -18.53
N GLU A 300 2.74 3.37 -18.91
CA GLU A 300 4.11 3.42 -18.43
C GLU A 300 4.18 4.14 -17.08
N PHE A 301 5.09 3.69 -16.21
CA PHE A 301 5.34 4.29 -14.91
C PHE A 301 6.85 4.32 -14.60
N GLN A 302 7.25 5.16 -13.65
CA GLN A 302 8.65 5.30 -13.26
C GLN A 302 8.98 4.43 -12.02
N PRO A 303 10.25 4.05 -11.86
CA PRO A 303 10.73 3.50 -10.59
C PRO A 303 10.41 4.46 -9.42
N GLY A 304 9.88 3.93 -8.34
CA GLY A 304 9.44 4.73 -7.18
C GLY A 304 7.96 5.16 -7.22
N ASP A 305 7.32 5.16 -8.38
CA ASP A 305 5.88 5.46 -8.48
C ASP A 305 5.04 4.44 -7.72
N PHE A 306 3.89 4.90 -7.22
CA PHE A 306 2.88 4.02 -6.65
C PHE A 306 2.17 3.27 -7.78
N VAL A 307 2.10 1.96 -7.67
CA VAL A 307 1.47 1.11 -8.68
C VAL A 307 0.66 0.05 -7.95
N GLN A 308 -0.55 -0.24 -8.42
CA GLN A 308 -1.38 -1.26 -7.80
C GLN A 308 -0.67 -2.61 -7.85
N VAL A 309 -0.49 -3.26 -6.70
CA VAL A 309 0.40 -4.43 -6.60
C VAL A 309 -0.24 -5.71 -7.09
N ASN A 310 -1.57 -5.75 -7.21
CA ASN A 310 -2.34 -6.89 -7.69
C ASN A 310 -2.99 -6.51 -9.02
N THR A 311 -2.36 -6.95 -10.12
CA THR A 311 -2.79 -6.59 -11.48
C THR A 311 -4.21 -7.05 -11.77
N GLU A 312 -4.60 -8.23 -11.32
CA GLU A 312 -5.93 -8.80 -11.59
C GLU A 312 -7.03 -8.00 -10.88
N VAL A 313 -6.85 -7.69 -9.60
CA VAL A 313 -7.81 -6.87 -8.85
C VAL A 313 -7.84 -5.45 -9.40
N ASN A 314 -6.70 -4.88 -9.80
CA ASN A 314 -6.65 -3.56 -10.42
C ASN A 314 -7.45 -3.48 -11.73
N LYS A 315 -7.31 -4.48 -12.63
CA LYS A 315 -8.09 -4.56 -13.87
C LYS A 315 -9.60 -4.59 -13.58
N ARG A 316 -10.02 -5.45 -12.64
CA ARG A 316 -11.43 -5.54 -12.23
C ARG A 316 -11.94 -4.27 -11.57
N MET A 317 -11.12 -3.64 -10.73
CA MET A 317 -11.44 -2.38 -10.06
C MET A 317 -11.68 -1.26 -11.09
N VAL A 318 -10.78 -1.11 -12.08
CA VAL A 318 -10.95 -0.13 -13.15
C VAL A 318 -12.20 -0.41 -13.97
N ALA A 319 -12.44 -1.66 -14.36
CA ALA A 319 -13.65 -2.04 -15.11
C ALA A 319 -14.93 -1.73 -14.33
N GLN A 320 -14.96 -2.09 -13.03
CA GLN A 320 -16.10 -1.82 -12.16
C GLN A 320 -16.31 -0.32 -11.91
N ALA A 321 -15.22 0.46 -11.81
CA ALA A 321 -15.28 1.92 -11.70
C ALA A 321 -15.96 2.55 -12.92
N LEU A 322 -15.58 2.13 -14.14
CA LEU A 322 -16.22 2.62 -15.37
C LEU A 322 -17.70 2.23 -15.42
N ASP A 323 -18.03 1.00 -15.05
CA ASP A 323 -19.42 0.51 -14.98
C ASP A 323 -20.27 1.33 -14.00
N TRP A 324 -19.79 1.55 -12.78
CA TRP A 324 -20.51 2.34 -11.78
C TRP A 324 -20.64 3.82 -12.14
N LEU A 325 -19.60 4.39 -12.74
CA LEU A 325 -19.63 5.78 -13.18
C LEU A 325 -20.60 6.00 -14.34
N ASN A 326 -20.76 4.97 -15.19
CA ASN A 326 -21.59 4.97 -16.39
C ASN A 326 -21.45 6.30 -17.17
N LEU A 327 -20.21 6.63 -17.51
CA LEU A 327 -19.85 7.92 -18.08
C LEU A 327 -20.57 8.15 -19.41
N GLN A 328 -21.07 9.37 -19.60
CA GLN A 328 -21.69 9.80 -20.85
C GLN A 328 -20.71 10.60 -21.72
N PRO A 329 -20.85 10.55 -23.06
CA PRO A 329 -19.93 11.24 -23.99
C PRO A 329 -19.84 12.76 -23.83
N ASN A 330 -20.83 13.39 -23.18
CA ASN A 330 -20.90 14.83 -22.94
C ASN A 330 -20.44 15.25 -21.53
N GLU A 331 -19.92 14.32 -20.73
CA GLU A 331 -19.54 14.59 -19.34
C GLU A 331 -18.07 14.94 -19.20
N ARG A 332 -17.80 15.82 -18.23
CA ARG A 332 -16.45 16.25 -17.87
C ARG A 332 -16.08 15.65 -16.52
N VAL A 333 -14.95 14.95 -16.50
CA VAL A 333 -14.50 14.19 -15.35
C VAL A 333 -13.26 14.83 -14.74
N LEU A 334 -13.24 14.91 -13.41
CA LEU A 334 -12.06 15.28 -12.64
C LEU A 334 -11.58 14.08 -11.82
N GLU A 335 -10.32 13.71 -11.94
CA GLU A 335 -9.69 12.76 -11.03
C GLU A 335 -8.69 13.47 -10.15
N LEU A 336 -8.85 13.33 -8.83
CA LEU A 336 -7.91 13.86 -7.85
C LEU A 336 -7.07 12.71 -7.30
N PHE A 337 -5.79 12.98 -7.05
CA PHE A 337 -4.78 11.96 -6.69
C PHE A 337 -4.55 10.95 -7.82
N CYS A 338 -4.57 11.41 -9.07
CA CYS A 338 -4.64 10.52 -10.24
C CYS A 338 -3.36 9.72 -10.52
N GLY A 339 -2.25 10.02 -9.82
CA GLY A 339 -0.94 9.44 -10.13
C GLY A 339 -0.58 9.64 -11.60
N PHE A 340 -0.18 8.56 -12.27
CA PHE A 340 0.13 8.54 -13.71
C PHE A 340 -1.04 8.08 -14.60
N GLY A 341 -2.26 7.96 -14.04
CA GLY A 341 -3.49 7.83 -14.82
C GLY A 341 -4.16 6.46 -14.84
N ASN A 342 -4.16 5.73 -13.71
CA ASN A 342 -4.75 4.38 -13.62
C ASN A 342 -6.26 4.37 -13.93
N PHE A 343 -7.03 5.35 -13.46
CA PHE A 343 -8.43 5.54 -13.86
C PHE A 343 -8.58 6.59 -14.97
N THR A 344 -7.70 7.59 -15.00
CA THR A 344 -7.80 8.77 -15.86
C THR A 344 -7.81 8.40 -17.34
N LEU A 345 -6.92 7.50 -17.75
CA LEU A 345 -6.83 7.03 -19.13
C LEU A 345 -8.06 6.20 -19.54
N PRO A 346 -8.48 5.17 -18.76
CA PRO A 346 -9.72 4.46 -19.02
C PRO A 346 -10.95 5.36 -19.16
N MET A 347 -11.14 6.33 -18.26
CA MET A 347 -12.29 7.24 -18.30
C MET A 347 -12.31 8.11 -19.57
N ALA A 348 -11.15 8.53 -20.06
CA ALA A 348 -11.04 9.34 -21.27
C ALA A 348 -11.56 8.64 -22.54
N THR A 349 -11.80 7.32 -22.48
CA THR A 349 -12.42 6.57 -23.59
C THR A 349 -13.94 6.75 -23.71
N GLN A 350 -14.62 7.30 -22.68
CA GLN A 350 -16.09 7.28 -22.59
C GLN A 350 -16.73 8.67 -22.49
N CYS A 351 -15.97 9.71 -22.15
CA CYS A 351 -16.51 11.02 -21.80
C CYS A 351 -15.96 12.18 -22.66
N GLU A 352 -16.50 13.39 -22.48
CA GLU A 352 -16.11 14.57 -23.25
C GLU A 352 -14.66 14.95 -22.97
N SER A 353 -14.30 15.06 -21.68
CA SER A 353 -12.94 15.37 -21.27
C SER A 353 -12.62 14.91 -19.85
N VAL A 354 -11.33 14.68 -19.60
CA VAL A 354 -10.83 14.30 -18.27
C VAL A 354 -9.68 15.21 -17.86
N LEU A 355 -9.73 15.69 -16.61
CA LEU A 355 -8.61 16.35 -15.95
C LEU A 355 -8.10 15.49 -14.79
N GLY A 356 -6.87 15.00 -14.89
CA GLY A 356 -6.15 14.37 -13.78
C GLY A 356 -5.36 15.40 -12.97
N VAL A 357 -5.51 15.40 -11.65
CA VAL A 357 -4.77 16.28 -10.73
C VAL A 357 -3.93 15.46 -9.76
N GLU A 358 -2.64 15.75 -9.69
CA GLU A 358 -1.68 15.00 -8.90
C GLU A 358 -0.64 15.90 -8.21
N GLY A 359 -0.28 15.61 -6.96
CA GLY A 359 0.69 16.39 -6.20
C GLY A 359 2.13 16.23 -6.68
N SER A 360 2.47 15.10 -7.27
CA SER A 360 3.79 14.81 -7.82
C SER A 360 3.92 15.24 -9.29
N LEU A 361 4.81 16.21 -9.55
CA LEU A 361 5.11 16.67 -10.90
C LEU A 361 5.61 15.52 -11.82
N SER A 362 6.42 14.59 -11.29
CA SER A 362 6.93 13.47 -12.08
C SER A 362 5.81 12.52 -12.54
N GLN A 363 4.78 12.33 -11.71
CA GLN A 363 3.62 11.52 -12.07
C GLN A 363 2.70 12.26 -13.08
N VAL A 364 2.57 13.59 -12.97
CA VAL A 364 1.88 14.42 -13.98
C VAL A 364 2.57 14.34 -15.34
N GLU A 365 3.90 14.43 -15.37
CA GLU A 365 4.68 14.27 -16.60
C GLU A 365 4.52 12.86 -17.18
N GLN A 366 4.53 11.82 -16.33
CA GLN A 366 4.31 10.45 -16.77
C GLN A 366 2.88 10.21 -17.28
N GLY A 367 1.86 10.75 -16.59
CA GLY A 367 0.47 10.70 -17.05
C GLY A 367 0.27 11.40 -18.39
N SER A 368 0.93 12.54 -18.60
CA SER A 368 0.91 13.25 -19.89
C SER A 368 1.56 12.43 -21.01
N LYS A 369 2.68 11.72 -20.72
CA LYS A 369 3.29 10.78 -21.67
C LYS A 369 2.36 9.60 -21.95
N ASN A 370 1.69 9.06 -20.95
CA ASN A 370 0.71 7.98 -21.13
C ASN A 370 -0.48 8.44 -21.98
N ALA A 371 -0.97 9.67 -21.80
CA ALA A 371 -2.02 10.23 -22.65
C ALA A 371 -1.58 10.31 -24.12
N GLN A 372 -0.35 10.77 -24.37
CA GLN A 372 0.24 10.81 -25.72
C GLN A 372 0.44 9.41 -26.31
N LEU A 373 0.98 8.47 -25.52
CA LEU A 373 1.21 7.08 -25.91
C LEU A 373 -0.08 6.39 -26.36
N ASN A 374 -1.20 6.70 -25.70
CA ASN A 374 -2.52 6.14 -26.00
C ASN A 374 -3.37 7.04 -26.91
N GLN A 375 -2.78 8.12 -27.45
CA GLN A 375 -3.41 9.03 -28.42
C GLN A 375 -4.72 9.66 -27.91
N PHE A 376 -4.71 10.20 -26.68
CA PHE A 376 -5.84 10.96 -26.13
C PHE A 376 -5.66 12.46 -26.34
N ASP A 377 -6.63 13.09 -27.00
CA ASP A 377 -6.71 14.55 -27.17
C ASP A 377 -7.62 15.23 -26.12
N ASN A 378 -8.49 14.46 -25.46
CA ASN A 378 -9.48 14.92 -24.48
C ASN A 378 -9.04 14.76 -23.02
N LEU A 379 -7.76 14.39 -22.79
CA LEU A 379 -7.21 14.11 -21.47
C LEU A 379 -6.07 15.08 -21.15
N ARG A 380 -6.09 15.69 -19.97
CA ARG A 380 -5.01 16.56 -19.47
C ARG A 380 -4.63 16.19 -18.04
N PHE A 381 -3.37 16.43 -17.69
CA PHE A 381 -2.86 16.31 -16.33
C PHE A 381 -2.37 17.67 -15.82
N THR A 382 -2.51 17.92 -14.53
CA THR A 382 -1.97 19.12 -13.88
C THR A 382 -1.52 18.83 -12.46
N SER A 383 -0.56 19.61 -11.97
CA SER A 383 -0.05 19.46 -10.61
C SER A 383 -0.68 20.45 -9.65
N ALA A 384 -1.15 19.95 -8.51
CA ALA A 384 -1.69 20.78 -7.44
C ALA A 384 -1.46 20.13 -6.06
N ASP A 385 -1.20 20.96 -5.05
CA ASP A 385 -1.28 20.55 -3.65
C ASP A 385 -2.77 20.54 -3.22
N LEU A 386 -3.35 19.34 -3.18
CA LEU A 386 -4.75 19.12 -2.82
C LEU A 386 -5.08 19.39 -1.35
N ASN A 387 -4.09 19.80 -0.53
CA ASN A 387 -4.31 20.36 0.81
C ASN A 387 -4.52 21.89 0.79
N GLN A 388 -4.44 22.53 -0.38
CA GLN A 388 -4.77 23.96 -0.53
C GLN A 388 -6.26 24.15 -0.82
N PRO A 389 -6.82 25.35 -0.56
CA PRO A 389 -8.19 25.67 -0.97
C PRO A 389 -8.38 25.51 -2.49
N LEU A 390 -9.38 24.72 -2.91
CA LEU A 390 -9.61 24.37 -4.31
C LEU A 390 -9.91 25.60 -5.18
N ASN A 391 -10.60 26.60 -4.62
CA ASN A 391 -10.93 27.85 -5.31
C ASN A 391 -9.71 28.69 -5.78
N LYS A 392 -8.51 28.39 -5.29
CA LYS A 392 -7.26 28.99 -5.78
C LYS A 392 -6.86 28.46 -7.16
N PHE A 393 -7.30 27.27 -7.51
CA PHE A 393 -6.97 26.65 -8.78
C PHE A 393 -7.98 27.07 -9.86
N SER A 394 -7.49 27.53 -11.01
CA SER A 394 -8.34 27.99 -12.11
C SER A 394 -9.27 26.90 -12.63
N TRP A 395 -8.81 25.65 -12.65
CA TRP A 395 -9.60 24.51 -13.09
C TRP A 395 -10.79 24.21 -12.18
N ALA A 396 -10.74 24.57 -10.89
CA ALA A 396 -11.84 24.33 -9.95
C ALA A 396 -13.03 25.27 -10.19
N LYS A 397 -12.86 26.31 -11.02
CA LYS A 397 -13.95 27.19 -11.47
C LYS A 397 -14.73 26.59 -12.63
N ASN A 398 -14.22 25.52 -13.25
CA ASN A 398 -14.96 24.75 -14.24
C ASN A 398 -15.93 23.82 -13.49
N SER A 399 -17.11 23.59 -14.05
CA SER A 399 -17.99 22.53 -13.58
C SER A 399 -17.49 21.16 -14.04
N PHE A 400 -17.62 20.16 -13.19
CA PHE A 400 -17.36 18.76 -13.50
C PHE A 400 -18.61 17.94 -13.15
N ASP A 401 -18.97 17.01 -14.02
CA ASP A 401 -20.14 16.16 -13.82
C ASP A 401 -19.80 14.99 -12.87
N VAL A 402 -18.54 14.55 -12.92
CA VAL A 402 -18.02 13.41 -12.15
C VAL A 402 -16.70 13.77 -11.50
N VAL A 403 -16.53 13.36 -10.23
CA VAL A 403 -15.24 13.37 -9.54
C VAL A 403 -14.81 11.96 -9.14
N VAL A 404 -13.54 11.61 -9.36
CA VAL A 404 -12.92 10.38 -8.86
C VAL A 404 -11.82 10.71 -7.86
N LEU A 405 -11.79 10.01 -6.72
CA LEU A 405 -10.81 10.19 -5.65
C LEU A 405 -10.11 8.84 -5.36
N ASP A 406 -8.78 8.80 -5.41
CA ASP A 406 -7.94 7.68 -4.91
C ASP A 406 -6.83 8.19 -3.97
N PRO A 407 -7.19 8.74 -2.79
CA PRO A 407 -6.25 9.40 -1.89
C PRO A 407 -5.28 8.44 -1.18
N PRO A 408 -4.20 8.98 -0.57
CA PRO A 408 -3.38 8.21 0.36
C PRO A 408 -4.17 7.80 1.61
N ARG A 409 -3.56 6.97 2.47
CA ARG A 409 -4.16 6.48 3.74
C ARG A 409 -4.78 7.55 4.65
N ALA A 410 -4.31 8.79 4.57
CA ALA A 410 -4.87 9.90 5.34
C ALA A 410 -6.31 10.28 4.93
N GLY A 411 -6.78 9.78 3.78
CA GLY A 411 -8.05 10.16 3.17
C GLY A 411 -7.95 11.48 2.42
N ALA A 412 -9.11 12.01 2.04
CA ALA A 412 -9.31 13.21 1.25
C ALA A 412 -10.13 14.28 2.00
N GLU A 413 -10.11 14.27 3.35
CA GLU A 413 -10.90 15.16 4.22
C GLU A 413 -10.98 16.61 3.71
N HIS A 414 -9.84 17.24 3.44
CA HIS A 414 -9.75 18.64 2.99
C HIS A 414 -10.40 18.87 1.62
N VAL A 415 -10.29 17.91 0.71
CA VAL A 415 -10.95 17.93 -0.60
C VAL A 415 -12.45 17.71 -0.43
N CYS A 416 -12.87 16.73 0.37
CA CYS A 416 -14.27 16.44 0.64
C CYS A 416 -14.98 17.66 1.23
N GLN A 417 -14.36 18.41 2.14
CA GLN A 417 -14.91 19.66 2.71
C GLN A 417 -15.20 20.75 1.66
N GLN A 418 -14.62 20.64 0.48
CA GLN A 418 -14.69 21.65 -0.59
C GLN A 418 -15.29 21.10 -1.88
N ILE A 419 -15.78 19.85 -1.88
CA ILE A 419 -16.26 19.19 -3.09
C ILE A 419 -17.47 19.90 -3.71
N SER A 420 -18.26 20.60 -2.88
CA SER A 420 -19.39 21.43 -3.34
C SER A 420 -18.99 22.52 -4.33
N ILE A 421 -17.73 22.99 -4.31
CA ILE A 421 -17.21 24.00 -5.24
C ILE A 421 -17.21 23.43 -6.67
N LEU A 422 -16.90 22.14 -6.80
CA LEU A 422 -16.85 21.43 -8.08
C LEU A 422 -18.25 20.99 -8.53
N ALA A 423 -19.15 20.82 -7.55
CA ALA A 423 -20.54 20.44 -7.70
C ALA A 423 -20.81 19.21 -8.61
N PRO A 424 -20.08 18.08 -8.48
CA PRO A 424 -20.36 16.91 -9.29
C PRO A 424 -21.74 16.30 -9.02
N VAL A 425 -22.24 15.55 -9.98
CA VAL A 425 -23.43 14.70 -9.85
C VAL A 425 -23.03 13.36 -9.22
N ARG A 426 -21.84 12.85 -9.56
CA ARG A 426 -21.32 11.56 -9.08
C ARG A 426 -19.91 11.66 -8.55
N ILE A 427 -19.64 10.96 -7.46
CA ILE A 427 -18.31 10.86 -6.85
C ILE A 427 -17.96 9.38 -6.68
N LEU A 428 -16.89 8.92 -7.32
CA LEU A 428 -16.30 7.62 -7.04
C LEU A 428 -15.12 7.80 -6.08
N TYR A 429 -15.14 7.09 -4.96
CA TYR A 429 -14.08 7.13 -3.96
C TYR A 429 -13.47 5.74 -3.80
N VAL A 430 -12.17 5.62 -4.06
CA VAL A 430 -11.35 4.44 -3.73
C VAL A 430 -10.53 4.74 -2.48
N SER A 431 -10.59 3.87 -1.47
CA SER A 431 -9.86 4.05 -0.20
C SER A 431 -9.16 2.78 0.23
N CYS A 432 -7.96 2.92 0.80
CA CYS A 432 -7.22 1.84 1.45
C CYS A 432 -7.37 1.82 2.99
N ASP A 433 -8.20 2.70 3.54
CA ASP A 433 -8.52 2.75 4.98
C ASP A 433 -10.03 3.02 5.18
N PRO A 434 -10.78 2.05 5.75
CA PRO A 434 -12.22 2.20 5.93
C PRO A 434 -12.59 3.26 6.99
N ALA A 435 -11.69 3.56 7.94
CA ALA A 435 -11.97 4.55 8.97
C ALA A 435 -11.91 5.98 8.41
N THR A 436 -10.91 6.29 7.59
CA THR A 436 -10.84 7.60 6.93
C THR A 436 -11.89 7.75 5.84
N LEU A 437 -12.24 6.66 5.13
CA LEU A 437 -13.39 6.65 4.23
C LEU A 437 -14.69 6.99 4.95
N ALA A 438 -14.93 6.42 6.14
CA ALA A 438 -16.15 6.69 6.89
C ALA A 438 -16.27 8.17 7.31
N ARG A 439 -15.17 8.77 7.78
CA ARG A 439 -15.10 10.22 8.08
C ARG A 439 -15.38 11.05 6.83
N ASP A 440 -14.76 10.72 5.70
CA ASP A 440 -14.90 11.49 4.47
C ASP A 440 -16.31 11.35 3.88
N ALA A 441 -16.92 10.16 4.01
CA ALA A 441 -18.30 9.90 3.61
C ALA A 441 -19.30 10.76 4.39
N GLU A 442 -19.11 10.94 5.70
CA GLU A 442 -19.93 11.85 6.52
C GLU A 442 -19.90 13.30 5.98
N ILE A 443 -18.73 13.77 5.57
CA ILE A 443 -18.55 15.11 4.98
C ILE A 443 -19.28 15.22 3.63
N LEU A 444 -19.23 14.16 2.81
CA LEU A 444 -19.94 14.12 1.52
C LEU A 444 -21.46 14.11 1.74
N VAL A 445 -21.99 13.32 2.67
CA VAL A 445 -23.45 13.29 2.90
C VAL A 445 -23.95 14.59 3.50
N ALA A 446 -23.19 15.22 4.39
CA ALA A 446 -23.52 16.56 4.88
C ALA A 446 -23.63 17.61 3.76
N GLN A 447 -23.07 17.34 2.58
CA GLN A 447 -23.16 18.18 1.38
C GLN A 447 -24.21 17.73 0.36
N GLY A 448 -25.08 16.78 0.73
CA GLY A 448 -26.23 16.36 -0.09
C GLY A 448 -25.94 15.20 -1.05
N TYR A 449 -24.86 14.45 -0.84
CA TYR A 449 -24.62 13.19 -1.54
C TYR A 449 -25.19 12.00 -0.76
N VAL A 450 -25.49 10.91 -1.46
CA VAL A 450 -25.95 9.65 -0.89
C VAL A 450 -25.03 8.54 -1.37
N LEU A 451 -24.63 7.65 -0.47
CA LEU A 451 -23.92 6.42 -0.83
C LEU A 451 -24.86 5.51 -1.63
N LYS A 452 -24.57 5.31 -2.91
CA LYS A 452 -25.36 4.46 -3.82
C LYS A 452 -24.87 3.02 -3.80
N GLN A 453 -23.55 2.83 -3.87
CA GLN A 453 -22.92 1.51 -3.99
C GLN A 453 -21.59 1.50 -3.25
N TRP A 454 -21.20 0.34 -2.73
CA TRP A 454 -19.86 0.12 -2.20
C TRP A 454 -19.41 -1.32 -2.40
N GLY A 455 -18.11 -1.54 -2.47
CA GLY A 455 -17.53 -2.86 -2.72
C GLY A 455 -16.14 -2.99 -2.11
N MET A 456 -15.83 -4.20 -1.65
CA MET A 456 -14.50 -4.53 -1.14
C MET A 456 -13.58 -4.96 -2.27
N LEU A 457 -12.33 -4.50 -2.22
CA LEU A 457 -11.27 -4.86 -3.14
C LEU A 457 -10.21 -5.65 -2.35
N ASP A 458 -10.02 -6.92 -2.67
CA ASP A 458 -9.00 -7.74 -2.01
C ASP A 458 -7.65 -7.57 -2.70
N MET A 459 -7.14 -6.33 -2.72
CA MET A 459 -5.87 -5.96 -3.37
C MET A 459 -4.65 -6.61 -2.70
N PHE A 460 -4.78 -6.96 -1.41
CA PHE A 460 -3.72 -7.61 -0.63
C PHE A 460 -4.23 -8.85 0.13
N PRO A 461 -4.49 -9.96 -0.58
CA PRO A 461 -4.76 -11.25 0.06
C PRO A 461 -3.65 -11.61 1.06
N GLN A 462 -3.95 -12.39 2.09
CA GLN A 462 -3.04 -12.78 3.17
C GLN A 462 -2.63 -11.66 4.14
N THR A 463 -3.19 -10.46 3.99
CA THR A 463 -2.93 -9.31 4.87
C THR A 463 -4.23 -8.74 5.42
N GLY A 464 -4.15 -8.03 6.55
CA GLY A 464 -5.25 -7.23 7.09
C GLY A 464 -5.54 -5.94 6.33
N HIS A 465 -4.85 -5.66 5.21
CA HIS A 465 -5.18 -4.49 4.39
C HIS A 465 -6.51 -4.69 3.67
N MET A 466 -7.26 -3.60 3.60
CA MET A 466 -8.60 -3.56 3.05
C MET A 466 -8.68 -2.36 2.12
N GLU A 467 -9.12 -2.61 0.89
CA GLU A 467 -9.46 -1.55 -0.03
C GLU A 467 -10.97 -1.56 -0.29
N THR A 468 -11.53 -0.38 -0.49
CA THR A 468 -12.97 -0.17 -0.69
C THR A 468 -13.16 0.81 -1.84
N MET A 469 -14.13 0.52 -2.70
CA MET A 469 -14.62 1.48 -3.70
C MET A 469 -16.06 1.82 -3.34
N SER A 470 -16.41 3.11 -3.42
CA SER A 470 -17.74 3.63 -3.09
C SER A 470 -18.20 4.63 -4.12
N LEU A 471 -19.46 4.56 -4.53
CA LEU A 471 -20.12 5.52 -5.40
C LEU A 471 -21.09 6.35 -4.59
N PHE A 472 -20.92 7.67 -4.64
CA PHE A 472 -21.84 8.65 -4.10
C PHE A 472 -22.53 9.40 -5.24
N VAL A 473 -23.83 9.65 -5.09
CA VAL A 473 -24.64 10.41 -6.05
C VAL A 473 -25.33 11.56 -5.36
N ARG A 474 -25.52 12.69 -6.05
CA ARG A 474 -26.30 13.80 -5.51
C ARG A 474 -27.74 13.35 -5.27
N ALA A 475 -28.32 13.71 -4.12
CA ALA A 475 -29.64 13.20 -3.70
C ALA A 475 -30.77 13.48 -4.72
N ASN A 476 -30.72 14.59 -5.45
CA ASN A 476 -31.71 14.97 -6.45
C ASN A 476 -31.56 14.25 -7.80
N ASP A 477 -30.45 13.52 -8.01
CA ASP A 477 -30.13 12.80 -9.25
C ASP A 477 -30.18 11.27 -9.05
N GLN A 478 -30.87 10.82 -7.99
CA GLN A 478 -31.29 9.42 -7.83
C GLN A 478 -32.36 9.12 -8.88
N GLY A 479 -31.98 8.94 -10.14
CA GLY A 479 -32.91 8.50 -11.18
C GLY A 479 -33.72 7.28 -10.71
N ASP A 480 -35.04 7.35 -10.92
CA ASP A 480 -36.01 6.26 -10.69
C ASP A 480 -35.62 4.98 -11.44
#